data_AF-A0A9J7EQY7-F1
#
_entry.id   AF-A0A9J7EQY7-F1
#
_cell.length_a   1.000
_cell.length_b   1.000
_cell.length_c   1.000
_cell.angle_alpha   90.00
_cell.angle_beta   90.00
_cell.angle_gamma   90.00
#
_symmetry.space_group_name_H-M   'P 1'
#
loop_
_entity.id
_entity.type
_entity.pdbx_description
1 polymer ?
#
loop_
_entity_poly.entity_id
_entity_poly.type
_entity_poly.pdbx_seq_one_letter_code
_entity_poly.pdbx_strand_id
1 'polypeptide(L)'
;MKALLATVISLGLTTVVIGNAYYQKKQFYPSIVYLTNSNPSMAVMYLQAFILVLLVGKLLRKIFFGQLRPAEFEHLIERSWYAITETCLAFTVFRDDFNPKFIALFTLLLFLKAFHWLAEDRVDYVSNDFYY
;
A
#
# COMPACT_ATOMS: atom_id res chain seq x y z
N MET A 1 14.76 1.76 11.68
CA MET A 1 15.85 2.24 10.78
C MET A 1 15.78 1.66 9.37
N LYS A 2 15.72 0.33 9.16
CA LYS A 2 15.70 -0.30 7.83
C LYS A 2 14.63 0.26 6.86
N ALA A 3 13.39 0.44 7.34
CA ALA A 3 12.30 0.97 6.51
C ALA A 3 12.53 2.43 6.07
N LEU A 4 13.16 3.24 6.93
CA LEU A 4 13.43 4.66 6.66
C LEU A 4 14.59 4.80 5.65
N LEU A 5 15.60 3.94 5.76
CA LEU A 5 16.66 3.82 4.76
C LEU A 5 16.09 3.42 3.39
N ALA A 6 15.22 2.42 3.34
CA ALA A 6 14.59 1.99 2.10
C ALA A 6 13.78 3.11 1.43
N THR A 7 13.03 3.90 2.19
CA THR A 7 12.27 5.05 1.65
C THR A 7 13.19 6.14 1.11
N VAL A 8 14.31 6.44 1.79
CA VAL A 8 15.24 7.48 1.34
C VAL A 8 15.96 7.04 0.07
N ILE A 9 16.40 5.78 0.01
CA ILE A 9 17.06 5.21 -1.16
C ILE A 9 16.10 5.20 -2.36
N SER A 10 14.84 4.78 -2.17
CA SER A 10 13.86 4.75 -3.26
C SER A 10 13.52 6.15 -3.76
N LEU A 11 13.33 7.11 -2.85
CA LEU A 11 13.11 8.51 -3.21
C LEU A 11 14.29 9.07 -4.02
N GLY A 12 15.52 8.84 -3.56
CA GLY A 12 16.72 9.24 -4.29
C GLY A 12 16.76 8.64 -5.70
N LEU A 13 16.55 7.33 -5.83
CA LEU A 13 16.53 6.63 -7.11
C LEU A 13 15.45 7.19 -8.06
N THR A 14 14.25 7.44 -7.55
CA THR A 14 13.16 8.01 -8.35
C THR A 14 13.50 9.41 -8.84
N THR A 15 14.11 10.23 -7.98
CA THR A 15 14.50 11.60 -8.31
C THR A 15 15.57 11.63 -9.41
N VAL A 16 16.54 10.70 -9.35
CA VAL A 16 17.58 10.54 -10.39
C VAL A 16 16.98 10.12 -11.73
N VAL A 17 16.06 9.16 -11.72
CA VAL A 17 15.40 8.67 -12.95
C VAL A 17 14.55 9.77 -13.61
N ILE A 18 13.76 10.49 -12.81
CA ILE A 18 12.96 11.62 -13.30
C ILE A 18 13.85 12.75 -13.80
N GLY A 19 14.92 13.10 -13.07
CA GLY A 19 15.88 14.12 -13.45
C GLY A 19 16.59 13.81 -14.76
N ASN A 20 17.04 12.56 -14.96
CA ASN A 20 17.65 12.12 -16.21
C ASN A 20 16.68 12.16 -17.39
N ALA A 21 15.42 11.72 -17.20
CA ALA A 21 14.38 11.81 -18.22
C ALA A 21 14.03 13.26 -18.59
N TYR A 22 14.08 14.17 -17.61
CA TYR A 22 13.86 15.61 -17.83
C TYR A 22 15.03 16.25 -18.59
N TYR A 23 16.27 15.89 -18.24
CA TYR A 23 17.47 16.41 -18.91
C TYR A 23 17.53 16.03 -20.40
N GLN A 24 17.14 14.79 -20.74
CA GLN A 24 17.16 14.30 -22.13
C GLN A 24 16.07 14.92 -23.02
N LYS A 25 14.88 15.21 -22.48
CA LYS A 25 13.72 15.61 -23.27
C LYS A 25 13.34 17.09 -23.15
N LYS A 26 13.83 17.81 -22.14
CA LYS A 26 13.64 19.27 -21.86
C LYS A 26 12.18 19.79 -21.86
N GLN A 27 11.19 18.92 -22.05
CA GLN A 27 9.77 19.21 -22.15
C GLN A 27 9.00 18.23 -21.27
N PHE A 28 7.97 18.71 -20.56
CA PHE A 28 7.27 17.93 -19.53
C PHE A 28 6.53 16.71 -20.09
N TYR A 29 5.85 16.87 -21.24
CA TYR A 29 5.05 15.80 -21.84
C TYR A 29 5.91 14.63 -22.41
N PRO A 30 6.97 14.87 -23.21
CA PRO A 30 7.84 13.80 -23.70
C PRO A 30 8.63 13.09 -22.60
N SER A 31 8.96 13.77 -21.49
CA SER A 31 9.62 13.13 -20.34
C SER A 31 8.71 12.12 -19.65
N ILE A 32 7.43 12.45 -19.42
CA ILE A 32 6.47 11.53 -18.83
C ILE A 32 6.28 10.33 -19.76
N VAL A 33 6.06 10.57 -21.05
CA VAL A 33 5.90 9.49 -22.04
C VAL A 33 7.14 8.59 -22.08
N TYR A 34 8.35 9.14 -21.98
CA TYR A 34 9.58 8.35 -21.89
C TYR A 34 9.67 7.51 -20.60
N LEU A 35 9.26 8.08 -19.46
CA LEU A 35 9.18 7.36 -18.19
C LEU A 35 8.19 6.19 -18.26
N THR A 36 7.05 6.34 -18.93
CA THR A 36 6.07 5.26 -19.15
C THR A 36 6.35 4.35 -20.33
N ASN A 37 7.31 4.64 -21.20
CA ASN A 37 7.69 3.74 -22.31
C ASN A 37 8.96 2.92 -22.01
N SER A 38 9.80 3.39 -21.07
CA SER A 38 11.05 2.69 -20.74
C SER A 38 10.85 1.66 -19.62
N ASN A 39 11.11 0.38 -19.92
CA ASN A 39 11.06 -0.72 -18.95
C ASN A 39 11.77 -0.44 -17.60
N PRO A 40 13.03 0.08 -17.57
CA PRO A 40 13.72 0.32 -16.30
C PRO A 40 13.12 1.49 -15.50
N SER A 41 12.69 2.58 -16.16
CA SER A 41 12.07 3.72 -15.46
C SER A 41 10.69 3.38 -14.92
N MET A 42 9.91 2.61 -15.69
CA MET A 42 8.60 2.13 -15.26
C MET A 42 8.71 1.22 -14.02
N ALA A 43 9.73 0.34 -13.96
CA ALA A 43 9.98 -0.49 -12.79
C ALA A 43 10.27 0.32 -11.53
N VAL A 44 11.10 1.37 -11.64
CA VAL A 44 11.40 2.29 -10.52
C VAL A 44 10.13 3.04 -10.07
N MET A 45 9.29 3.47 -11.00
CA MET A 45 8.01 4.11 -10.69
C MET A 45 7.05 3.16 -9.94
N TYR A 46 6.96 1.89 -10.33
CA TYR A 46 6.14 0.91 -9.60
C TYR A 46 6.66 0.63 -8.19
N LEU A 47 7.98 0.49 -8.04
CA LEU A 47 8.60 0.29 -6.73
C LEU A 47 8.32 1.49 -5.82
N GLN A 48 8.45 2.71 -6.35
CA GLN A 48 8.16 3.92 -5.60
C GLN A 48 6.69 4.01 -5.21
N ALA A 49 5.76 3.67 -6.10
CA ALA A 49 4.33 3.63 -5.80
C ALA A 49 4.02 2.64 -4.66
N PHE A 50 4.61 1.44 -4.70
CA PHE A 50 4.43 0.44 -3.64
C PHE A 50 4.92 0.94 -2.27
N ILE A 51 6.09 1.59 -2.22
CA ILE A 51 6.64 2.17 -1.00
C ILE A 51 5.74 3.29 -0.45
N LEU A 52 5.18 4.14 -1.32
CA LEU A 52 4.24 5.19 -0.92
C LEU A 52 2.96 4.61 -0.31
N VAL A 53 2.38 3.55 -0.90
CA VAL A 53 1.22 2.86 -0.34
C VAL A 53 1.51 2.35 1.08
N LEU A 54 2.67 1.73 1.31
CA LEU A 54 3.08 1.29 2.64
C LEU A 54 3.28 2.44 3.63
N LEU A 55 3.82 3.58 3.17
CA LEU A 55 4.06 4.76 3.98
C LEU A 55 2.74 5.41 4.41
N VAL A 56 1.81 5.58 3.47
CA VAL A 56 0.44 6.03 3.74
C VAL A 56 -0.25 5.09 4.72
N GLY A 57 -0.10 3.77 4.53
CA GLY A 57 -0.64 2.79 5.46
C GLY A 57 -0.11 2.94 6.90
N LYS A 58 1.20 3.16 7.04
CA LYS A 58 1.83 3.43 8.36
C LYS A 58 1.37 4.77 8.96
N LEU A 59 1.24 5.81 8.15
CA LEU A 59 0.76 7.13 8.60
C LEU A 59 -0.67 7.04 9.10
N LEU A 60 -1.57 6.42 8.34
CA LEU A 60 -2.97 6.26 8.71
C LEU A 60 -3.09 5.41 10.00
N ARG A 61 -2.33 4.31 10.13
CA ARG A 61 -2.27 3.53 11.38
C ARG A 61 -1.85 4.41 12.57
N LYS A 62 -0.82 5.25 12.38
CA LYS A 62 -0.29 6.13 13.44
C LYS A 62 -1.27 7.26 13.79
N ILE A 63 -1.93 7.87 12.80
CA ILE A 63 -2.86 9.00 12.98
C ILE A 63 -4.15 8.54 13.68
N PHE A 64 -4.75 7.44 13.22
CA PHE A 64 -6.04 6.98 13.74
C PHE A 64 -5.93 6.18 15.05
N PHE A 65 -4.91 5.35 15.22
CA PHE A 65 -4.83 4.40 16.34
C PHE A 65 -3.63 4.60 17.27
N GLY A 66 -2.65 5.43 16.91
CA GLY A 66 -1.46 5.68 17.73
C GLY A 66 -0.61 4.42 17.93
N GLN A 67 -0.60 3.89 19.16
CA GLN A 67 0.06 2.62 19.48
C GLN A 67 -0.93 1.46 19.37
N LEU A 68 -0.68 0.60 18.39
CA LEU A 68 -1.45 -0.64 18.24
C LEU A 68 -0.88 -1.70 19.17
N ARG A 69 -1.76 -2.35 19.94
CA ARG A 69 -1.35 -3.47 20.78
C ARG A 69 -1.03 -4.69 19.90
N PRO A 70 -0.10 -5.56 20.34
CA PRO A 70 0.25 -6.77 19.60
C PRO A 70 -0.95 -7.70 19.37
N ALA A 71 -1.88 -7.78 20.32
CA ALA A 71 -3.09 -8.62 20.20
C ALA A 71 -4.03 -8.18 19.05
N GLU A 72 -4.23 -6.87 18.88
CA GLU A 72 -5.06 -6.32 17.79
C GLU A 72 -4.41 -6.56 16.41
N PHE A 73 -3.08 -6.49 16.38
CA PHE A 73 -2.30 -6.76 15.17
C PHE A 73 -2.39 -8.24 14.76
N GLU A 74 -2.39 -9.15 15.73
CA GLU A 74 -2.50 -10.59 15.49
C GLU A 74 -3.90 -10.96 14.97
N HIS A 75 -4.96 -10.44 15.58
CA HIS A 75 -6.31 -10.60 15.04
C HIS A 75 -6.47 -10.01 13.62
N LEU A 76 -5.87 -8.84 13.38
CA LEU A 76 -5.87 -8.23 12.05
C LEU A 76 -5.14 -9.08 11.02
N ILE A 77 -3.97 -9.64 11.35
CA ILE A 77 -3.18 -10.43 10.39
C ILE A 77 -3.92 -11.72 10.01
N GLU A 78 -4.54 -12.39 10.98
CA GLU A 78 -5.32 -13.61 10.76
C GLU A 78 -6.52 -13.34 9.84
N ARG A 79 -7.34 -12.34 10.17
CA ARG A 79 -8.50 -11.97 9.35
C ARG A 79 -8.10 -11.46 7.96
N SER A 80 -7.00 -10.70 7.87
CA SER A 80 -6.48 -10.19 6.59
C SER A 80 -5.98 -11.33 5.70
N TRP A 81 -5.26 -12.30 6.27
CA TRP A 81 -4.78 -13.45 5.52
C TRP A 81 -5.95 -14.26 4.94
N TYR A 82 -6.99 -14.49 5.74
CA TYR A 82 -8.20 -15.16 5.29
C TYR A 82 -8.89 -14.40 4.13
N ALA A 83 -9.12 -13.09 4.28
CA ALA A 83 -9.74 -12.28 3.22
C ALA A 83 -8.91 -12.21 1.93
N ILE A 84 -7.58 -12.19 2.05
CA ILE A 84 -6.68 -12.26 0.90
C ILE A 84 -6.86 -13.61 0.19
N THR A 85 -6.86 -14.72 0.92
CA THR A 85 -7.01 -16.06 0.32
C THR A 85 -8.36 -16.26 -0.35
N GLU A 86 -9.46 -15.82 0.28
CA GLU A 86 -10.79 -15.89 -0.32
C GLU A 86 -10.88 -15.08 -1.60
N THR A 87 -10.35 -13.85 -1.59
CA THR A 87 -10.41 -13.00 -2.77
C THR A 87 -9.49 -13.49 -3.87
N CYS A 88 -8.32 -14.03 -3.51
CA CYS A 88 -7.42 -14.68 -4.46
C CYS A 88 -8.12 -15.87 -5.11
N LEU A 89 -8.80 -16.71 -4.34
CA LEU A 89 -9.58 -17.84 -4.85
C LEU A 89 -10.69 -17.37 -5.79
N ALA A 90 -11.52 -16.41 -5.37
CA ALA A 90 -12.58 -15.85 -6.21
C ALA A 90 -12.02 -15.23 -7.50
N PHE A 91 -10.89 -14.53 -7.42
CA PHE A 91 -10.24 -13.91 -8.56
C PHE A 91 -9.64 -14.95 -9.53
N THR A 92 -9.08 -16.05 -9.03
CA THR A 92 -8.61 -17.15 -9.89
C THR A 92 -9.74 -17.86 -10.63
N VAL A 93 -10.97 -17.83 -10.11
CA VAL A 93 -12.18 -18.35 -10.76
C VAL A 93 -12.64 -17.44 -11.91
N PHE A 94 -12.41 -16.12 -11.80
CA PHE A 94 -12.69 -15.12 -12.85
C PHE A 94 -11.42 -14.70 -13.59
N ARG A 95 -10.76 -15.67 -14.22
CA ARG A 95 -9.39 -15.56 -14.74
C ARG A 95 -9.16 -14.52 -15.86
N ASP A 96 -10.20 -13.97 -16.49
CA ASP A 96 -10.06 -13.26 -17.77
C ASP A 96 -9.85 -11.74 -17.70
N ASP A 97 -9.96 -11.08 -16.54
CA ASP A 97 -9.82 -9.61 -16.42
C ASP A 97 -8.76 -9.17 -15.38
N PHE A 98 -7.50 -9.55 -15.59
CA PHE A 98 -6.37 -9.04 -14.80
C PHE A 98 -6.09 -7.56 -15.11
N ASN A 99 -6.89 -6.66 -14.55
CA ASN A 99 -6.70 -5.22 -14.66
C ASN A 99 -5.89 -4.68 -13.46
N PRO A 100 -4.78 -3.95 -13.65
CA PRO A 100 -4.04 -3.32 -12.55
C PRO A 100 -4.89 -2.36 -11.71
N LYS A 101 -5.95 -1.77 -12.29
CA LYS A 101 -6.94 -0.98 -11.55
C LYS A 101 -7.72 -1.81 -10.54
N PHE A 102 -8.02 -3.07 -10.87
CA PHE A 102 -8.71 -3.99 -9.96
C PHE A 102 -7.85 -4.30 -8.74
N ILE A 103 -6.55 -4.58 -8.94
CA ILE A 103 -5.59 -4.82 -7.85
C ILE A 103 -5.49 -3.60 -6.94
N ALA A 104 -5.47 -2.39 -7.51
CA ALA A 104 -5.45 -1.15 -6.74
C ALA A 104 -6.74 -0.98 -5.89
N LEU A 105 -7.92 -1.19 -6.50
CA LEU A 105 -9.20 -1.13 -5.79
C LEU A 105 -9.31 -2.20 -4.70
N PHE A 106 -8.84 -3.41 -4.98
CA PHE A 106 -8.80 -4.51 -4.02
C PHE A 106 -7.90 -4.19 -2.82
N THR A 107 -6.69 -3.67 -3.09
CA THR A 107 -5.76 -3.25 -2.04
C THR A 107 -6.38 -2.16 -1.17
N LEU A 108 -7.06 -1.19 -1.79
CA LEU A 108 -7.77 -0.12 -1.09
C LEU A 108 -8.95 -0.65 -0.25
N LEU A 109 -9.72 -1.61 -0.78
CA LEU A 109 -10.82 -2.26 -0.07
C LEU A 109 -10.31 -3.06 1.14
N LEU A 110 -9.26 -3.87 0.98
CA LEU A 110 -8.63 -4.58 2.09
C LEU A 110 -8.12 -3.62 3.15
N PHE A 111 -7.53 -2.50 2.72
CA PHE A 111 -7.08 -1.47 3.63
C PHE A 111 -8.23 -0.90 4.44
N LEU A 112 -9.32 -0.45 3.80
CA LEU A 112 -10.51 0.04 4.51
C LEU A 112 -11.12 -1.01 5.45
N LYS A 113 -11.19 -2.28 5.00
CA LYS A 113 -11.72 -3.40 5.80
C LYS A 113 -10.87 -3.67 7.04
N ALA A 114 -9.55 -3.56 6.92
CA ALA A 114 -8.64 -3.65 8.06
C ALA A 114 -8.86 -2.50 9.06
N PHE A 115 -9.10 -1.27 8.60
CA PHE A 115 -9.44 -0.16 9.51
C PHE A 115 -10.78 -0.38 10.21
N HIS A 116 -11.77 -0.93 9.52
CA HIS A 116 -13.06 -1.27 10.12
C HIS A 116 -12.92 -2.33 11.22
N TRP A 117 -12.22 -3.44 10.93
CA TRP A 117 -11.98 -4.49 11.93
C TRP A 117 -11.22 -3.98 13.15
N LEU A 118 -10.27 -3.06 12.94
CA LEU A 118 -9.52 -2.47 14.04
C LEU A 118 -10.36 -1.51 14.89
N ALA A 119 -11.32 -0.80 14.27
CA ALA A 119 -12.26 0.03 15.01
C ALA A 119 -13.23 -0.82 15.85
N GLU A 120 -13.69 -1.94 15.30
CA GLU A 120 -14.54 -2.92 15.99
C GLU A 120 -13.83 -3.51 17.22
N ASP A 121 -12.58 -3.96 17.07
CA ASP A 121 -11.76 -4.53 18.16
C ASP A 121 -11.54 -3.53 19.31
N ARG A 122 -11.42 -2.23 19.00
CA ARG A 122 -11.33 -1.15 19.98
C ARG A 122 -12.64 -0.90 20.71
N VAL A 123 -13.78 -0.97 20.01
CA VAL A 123 -15.12 -0.82 20.62
C VAL A 123 -15.40 -2.00 21.56
N ASP A 124 -15.05 -3.21 21.16
CA ASP A 124 -15.22 -4.42 21.98
C ASP A 124 -14.37 -4.36 23.25
N TYR A 125 -13.14 -3.82 23.15
CA TYR A 125 -12.28 -3.63 24.32
C TYR A 125 -12.87 -2.65 25.34
N VAL A 126 -13.33 -1.47 24.89
CA VAL A 126 -13.94 -0.46 25.77
C VAL A 126 -15.24 -1.00 26.39
N SER A 127 -16.01 -1.75 25.62
CA SER A 127 -17.26 -2.34 26.11
C SER A 127 -16.97 -3.38 27.19
N ASN A 128 -16.03 -4.31 26.98
CA ASN A 128 -15.69 -5.33 27.97
C ASN A 128 -15.09 -4.74 29.26
N ASP A 129 -14.31 -3.67 29.18
CA ASP A 129 -13.77 -2.98 30.38
C ASP A 129 -14.88 -2.34 31.24
N PHE A 130 -16.01 -1.94 30.62
CA PHE A 130 -17.15 -1.35 31.33
C PHE A 130 -18.06 -2.37 32.03
N TYR A 131 -18.05 -3.63 31.58
CA TYR A 131 -18.89 -4.70 32.16
C TYR A 131 -18.24 -5.45 33.34
N TYR A 132 -17.01 -5.08 33.73
CA TYR A 132 -16.30 -5.58 34.92
C TYR A 132 -16.01 -4.45 35.91
#